data_AF-A0A2N1KRL9-F1
#
_entry.id   AF-A0A2N1KRL9-F1
#
_cell.length_a   1.000
_cell.length_b   1.000
_cell.length_c   1.000
_cell.angle_alpha   90.00
_cell.angle_beta   90.00
_cell.angle_gamma   90.00
#
_symmetry.space_group_name_H-M   'P 1'
#
loop_
_entity.id
_entity.type
_entity.pdbx_description
1 polymer ?
#
loop_
_entity_poly.entity_id
_entity_poly.type
_entity_poly.pdbx_seq_one_letter_code
_entity_poly.pdbx_strand_id
1 'polypeptide(L)'
;MKKYWWSIFLAGLPLASFAQNFNGFAHSTSAGIHNVYTNPALIAGSKYKLHINLFAGNANVYNNYAEWVGPYKLNRLIFGGIPQQYLRSDGRPALQPEYFRENLDGKPKNGTGTAEIRGPGLLVALGPKHSIALTTRARASAQAFGVSENLLSLVRQGFDFATLWNIANVDNKFSINGNIYGEVALTYGATMIEAGPHTLKGGITAKKL
;
A
#
# COMPACT_ATOMS: atom_id res chain seq x y z
N MET A 1 -35.59 39.65 -15.90
CA MET A 1 -34.17 39.39 -15.64
C MET A 1 -34.00 37.90 -15.32
N LYS A 2 -33.51 37.10 -16.27
CA LYS A 2 -33.40 35.63 -16.13
C LYS A 2 -32.08 35.27 -15.44
N LYS A 3 -32.15 34.57 -14.30
CA LYS A 3 -31.02 34.15 -13.47
C LYS A 3 -30.60 32.74 -13.93
N TYR A 4 -29.48 32.61 -14.64
CA TYR A 4 -28.94 31.31 -15.06
C TYR A 4 -28.17 30.67 -13.90
N TRP A 5 -28.67 29.55 -13.41
CA TRP A 5 -27.97 28.68 -12.46
C TRP A 5 -27.03 27.76 -13.25
N TRP A 6 -25.72 27.94 -13.11
CA TRP A 6 -24.72 27.02 -13.66
C TRP A 6 -24.42 25.94 -12.61
N SER A 7 -25.08 24.79 -12.75
CA SER A 7 -24.78 23.60 -11.93
C SER A 7 -23.90 22.66 -12.76
N ILE A 8 -22.58 22.84 -12.74
CA ILE A 8 -21.65 21.82 -13.24
C ILE A 8 -21.47 20.80 -12.12
N PHE A 9 -22.24 19.71 -12.18
CA PHE A 9 -22.07 18.55 -11.30
C PHE A 9 -21.21 17.52 -12.03
N LEU A 10 -19.89 17.62 -11.89
CA LEU A 10 -18.97 16.60 -12.40
C LEU A 10 -18.88 15.47 -11.36
N ALA A 11 -19.85 14.56 -11.38
CA ALA A 11 -19.85 13.36 -10.54
C ALA A 11 -18.87 12.33 -11.11
N GLY A 12 -17.59 12.46 -10.76
CA GLY A 12 -16.64 11.36 -10.90
C GLY A 12 -16.89 10.33 -9.79
N LEU A 13 -17.52 9.20 -10.11
CA LEU A 13 -17.62 8.06 -9.20
C LEU A 13 -16.19 7.59 -8.84
N PRO A 14 -15.75 7.66 -7.57
CA PRO A 14 -14.54 6.97 -7.17
C PRO A 14 -14.86 5.47 -7.13
N LEU A 15 -14.37 4.71 -8.12
CA LEU A 15 -14.27 3.27 -7.96
C LEU A 15 -13.39 3.02 -6.73
N ALA A 16 -13.98 2.41 -5.70
CA ALA A 16 -13.31 2.15 -4.44
C ALA A 16 -12.12 1.21 -4.66
N SER A 17 -10.93 1.79 -4.83
CA SER A 17 -9.67 1.06 -4.85
C SER A 17 -9.17 0.94 -3.42
N PHE A 18 -9.40 -0.22 -2.80
CA PHE A 18 -8.79 -0.59 -1.52
C PHE A 18 -7.31 -0.95 -1.72
N ALA A 19 -6.49 0.08 -1.94
CA ALA A 19 -5.04 -0.04 -1.94
C ALA A 19 -4.48 1.18 -1.21
N GLN A 20 -4.58 1.17 0.13
CA GLN A 20 -3.98 2.19 0.97
C GLN A 20 -2.56 1.75 1.34
N ASN A 21 -1.57 2.52 0.88
CA ASN A 21 -0.17 2.35 1.21
C ASN A 21 0.27 3.50 2.11
N PHE A 22 1.23 3.27 3.02
CA PHE A 22 1.64 4.23 4.06
C PHE A 22 0.51 4.62 5.04
N ASN A 23 -0.28 3.64 5.51
CA ASN A 23 -1.30 3.87 6.55
C ASN A 23 -0.68 4.54 7.79
N GLY A 24 -1.39 5.53 8.36
CA GLY A 24 -0.90 6.37 9.46
C GLY A 24 -0.05 7.57 9.01
N PHE A 25 0.74 7.43 7.95
CA PHE A 25 1.57 8.53 7.43
C PHE A 25 0.90 9.31 6.29
N ALA A 26 0.21 8.62 5.37
CA ALA A 26 -0.36 9.19 4.15
C ALA A 26 -1.39 10.31 4.38
N HIS A 27 -2.00 10.37 5.57
CA HIS A 27 -3.00 11.37 5.94
C HIS A 27 -2.47 12.44 6.91
N SER A 28 -1.18 12.41 7.22
CA SER A 28 -0.58 13.40 8.10
C SER A 28 -0.51 14.77 7.42
N THR A 29 -0.88 15.83 8.15
CA THR A 29 -0.69 17.21 7.69
C THR A 29 0.79 17.56 7.46
N SER A 30 1.71 16.74 7.97
CA SER A 30 3.16 16.88 7.83
C SER A 30 3.76 15.86 6.85
N ALA A 31 2.96 15.13 6.07
CA ALA A 31 3.49 14.16 5.09
C ALA A 31 4.18 14.83 3.89
N GLY A 32 4.01 16.15 3.71
CA GLY A 32 4.74 16.96 2.73
C GLY A 32 4.58 16.45 1.30
N ILE A 33 5.68 16.10 0.62
CA ILE A 33 5.65 15.60 -0.76
C ILE A 33 4.78 14.34 -0.93
N HIS A 34 4.61 13.55 0.12
CA HIS A 34 3.81 12.34 0.08
C HIS A 34 2.30 12.57 0.00
N ASN A 35 1.83 13.79 0.30
CA ASN A 35 0.42 14.16 0.12
C ASN A 35 -0.01 14.19 -1.34
N VAL A 36 0.93 14.30 -2.30
CA VAL A 36 0.65 14.22 -3.74
C VAL A 36 -0.10 12.92 -4.09
N TYR A 37 0.23 11.82 -3.40
CA TYR A 37 -0.34 10.49 -3.69
C TYR A 37 -1.78 10.32 -3.19
N THR A 38 -2.20 11.13 -2.21
CA THR A 38 -3.58 11.11 -1.70
C THR A 38 -4.44 12.16 -2.41
N ASN A 39 -3.95 13.39 -2.53
CA ASN A 39 -4.62 14.45 -3.27
C ASN A 39 -3.60 15.53 -3.72
N PRO A 40 -3.46 15.78 -5.04
CA PRO A 40 -2.49 16.76 -5.55
C PRO A 40 -2.74 18.19 -5.06
N ALA A 41 -3.96 18.55 -4.65
CA ALA A 41 -4.23 19.88 -4.08
C ALA A 41 -3.54 20.10 -2.72
N LEU A 42 -3.15 19.04 -2.01
CA LEU A 42 -2.57 19.13 -0.67
C LEU A 42 -1.12 19.63 -0.65
N ILE A 43 -0.44 19.71 -1.80
CA ILE A 43 0.87 20.39 -1.87
C ILE A 43 0.73 21.90 -1.82
N ALA A 44 -0.43 22.44 -2.21
CA ALA A 44 -0.70 23.86 -2.09
C ALA A 44 -0.79 24.24 -0.61
N GLY A 45 0.04 25.20 -0.18
CA GLY A 45 0.15 25.56 1.23
C GLY A 45 0.73 24.43 2.10
N SER A 46 1.61 23.60 1.54
CA SER A 46 2.48 22.72 2.32
C SER A 46 3.21 23.52 3.41
N LYS A 47 3.37 22.94 4.61
CA LYS A 47 4.20 23.53 5.68
C LYS A 47 5.68 23.68 5.28
N TYR A 48 6.10 22.90 4.29
CA TYR A 48 7.47 22.90 3.76
C TYR A 48 7.57 23.77 2.52
N LYS A 49 8.50 24.73 2.53
CA LYS A 49 8.92 25.48 1.32
C LYS A 49 9.75 24.61 0.38
N LEU A 50 10.53 23.71 0.94
CA LEU A 50 11.35 22.72 0.25
C LEU A 50 11.23 21.40 1.01
N HIS A 51 10.93 20.32 0.30
CA HIS A 51 10.94 18.96 0.85
C HIS A 51 11.59 18.03 -0.16
N ILE A 52 12.71 17.43 0.24
CA ILE A 52 13.44 16.43 -0.53
C ILE A 52 13.10 15.06 0.06
N ASN A 53 12.51 14.18 -0.73
CA ASN A 53 12.42 12.77 -0.42
C ASN A 53 13.55 12.05 -1.14
N LEU A 54 14.40 11.33 -0.42
CA LEU A 54 15.41 10.46 -1.04
C LEU A 54 14.79 9.10 -1.31
N PHE A 55 14.32 8.44 -0.25
CA PHE A 55 13.67 7.14 -0.33
C PHE A 55 12.65 7.00 0.80
N ALA A 56 11.50 6.42 0.48
CA ALA A 56 10.52 5.96 1.47
C ALA A 56 9.94 4.63 0.98
N GLY A 57 9.82 3.65 1.86
CA GLY A 57 9.29 2.32 1.53
C GLY A 57 8.17 1.91 2.47
N ASN A 58 7.22 1.15 1.96
CA ASN A 58 6.26 0.43 2.78
C ASN A 58 5.95 -0.93 2.15
N ALA A 59 5.68 -1.92 2.99
CA ALA A 59 5.16 -3.20 2.57
C ALA A 59 4.06 -3.63 3.54
N ASN A 60 3.00 -4.23 3.02
CA ASN A 60 1.92 -4.77 3.82
C ASN A 60 1.55 -6.16 3.32
N VAL A 61 1.16 -7.02 4.25
CA VAL A 61 0.54 -8.31 3.96
C VAL A 61 -0.75 -8.39 4.76
N TYR A 62 -1.85 -8.60 4.06
CA TYR A 62 -3.18 -8.78 4.63
C TYR A 62 -3.64 -10.18 4.31
N ASN A 63 -4.13 -10.93 5.28
CA ASN A 63 -4.69 -12.25 5.04
C ASN A 63 -5.68 -12.61 6.15
N ASN A 64 -6.55 -13.58 5.88
CA ASN A 64 -7.48 -14.16 6.87
C ASN A 64 -7.22 -15.65 7.14
N TYR A 65 -6.05 -16.16 6.76
CA TYR A 65 -5.67 -17.57 6.83
C TYR A 65 -4.69 -17.87 7.96
N ALA A 66 -3.62 -17.11 8.09
CA ALA A 66 -2.54 -17.36 9.05
C ALA A 66 -2.19 -16.10 9.82
N GLU A 67 -2.08 -16.25 11.13
CA GLU A 67 -1.63 -15.24 12.06
C GLU A 67 -0.27 -15.60 12.63
N TRP A 68 0.63 -14.62 12.72
CA TRP A 68 1.90 -14.81 13.39
C TRP A 68 1.71 -14.84 14.91
N VAL A 69 1.96 -16.00 15.52
CA VAL A 69 1.94 -16.23 16.98
C VAL A 69 3.32 -16.61 17.51
N GLY A 70 4.37 -16.40 16.71
CA GLY A 70 5.74 -16.75 17.06
C GLY A 70 6.27 -15.98 18.28
N PRO A 71 7.36 -16.47 18.89
CA PRO A 71 7.87 -16.00 20.19
C PRO A 71 8.57 -14.63 20.14
N TYR A 72 8.58 -13.97 18.99
CA TYR A 72 9.17 -12.66 18.79
C TYR A 72 8.38 -11.88 17.74
N LYS A 73 8.54 -10.55 17.71
CA LYS A 73 7.87 -9.69 16.73
C LYS A 73 8.37 -9.98 15.31
N LEU A 74 7.46 -10.02 14.34
CA LEU A 74 7.75 -10.31 12.94
C LEU A 74 8.82 -9.37 12.32
N ASN A 75 8.87 -8.12 12.79
CA ASN A 75 9.88 -7.15 12.33
C ASN A 75 11.33 -7.59 12.59
N ARG A 76 11.58 -8.47 13.58
CA ARG A 76 12.91 -9.01 13.87
C ARG A 76 13.42 -9.99 12.81
N LEU A 77 12.53 -10.56 11.99
CA LEU A 77 12.92 -11.37 10.83
C LEU A 77 13.64 -10.54 9.76
N ILE A 78 13.29 -9.26 9.67
CA ILE A 78 13.81 -8.35 8.63
C ILE A 78 14.94 -7.49 9.18
N PHE A 79 14.75 -6.93 10.39
CA PHE A 79 15.71 -5.99 11.00
C PHE A 79 16.68 -6.65 11.99
N GLY A 80 16.60 -7.98 12.16
CA GLY A 80 17.44 -8.73 13.10
C GLY A 80 17.01 -8.60 14.56
N GLY A 81 17.88 -9.10 15.46
CA GLY A 81 17.65 -9.09 16.92
C GLY A 81 16.82 -10.28 17.43
N ILE A 82 16.79 -11.39 16.70
CA ILE A 82 16.13 -12.63 17.14
C ILE A 82 16.98 -13.26 18.26
N PRO A 83 16.38 -13.66 19.40
CA PRO A 83 17.09 -14.35 20.46
C PRO A 83 17.79 -15.62 19.96
N GLN A 84 19.01 -15.90 20.44
CA GLN A 84 19.81 -17.03 19.96
C GLN A 84 19.11 -18.39 20.03
N GLN A 85 18.22 -18.60 21.02
CA GLN A 85 17.43 -19.82 21.15
C GLN A 85 16.47 -20.09 19.98
N TYR A 86 16.17 -19.08 19.16
CA TYR A 86 15.33 -19.19 17.97
C TYR A 86 16.14 -19.09 16.68
N LEU A 87 17.47 -19.15 16.77
CA LEU A 87 18.36 -19.22 15.63
C LEU A 87 18.86 -20.65 15.44
N ARG A 88 19.05 -21.05 14.19
CA ARG A 88 19.75 -22.28 13.83
C ARG A 88 21.26 -22.08 13.98
N SER A 89 22.01 -23.16 13.86
CA SER A 89 23.48 -23.15 13.91
C SER A 89 24.12 -22.27 12.82
N ASP A 90 23.40 -21.98 11.74
CA ASP A 90 23.81 -21.10 10.65
C ASP A 90 23.44 -19.61 10.86
N GLY A 91 22.88 -19.26 12.03
CA GLY A 91 22.45 -17.91 12.37
C GLY A 91 21.14 -17.47 11.73
N ARG A 92 20.44 -18.35 10.99
CA ARG A 92 19.13 -18.05 10.40
C ARG A 92 18.00 -18.29 11.41
N PRO A 93 16.86 -17.59 11.29
CA PRO A 93 15.69 -17.85 12.11
C PRO A 93 15.22 -19.31 11.94
N ALA A 94 15.08 -20.03 13.04
CA ALA A 94 14.42 -21.33 13.06
C ALA A 94 12.90 -21.14 12.99
N LEU A 95 12.36 -20.95 11.78
CA LEU A 95 10.92 -20.87 11.56
C LEU A 95 10.29 -22.25 11.78
N GLN A 96 9.41 -22.34 12.78
CA GLN A 96 8.66 -23.55 13.09
C GLN A 96 7.20 -23.35 12.62
N PRO A 97 6.52 -24.41 12.12
CA PRO A 97 5.12 -24.32 11.70
C PRO A 97 4.20 -23.73 12.78
N GLU A 98 4.47 -24.00 14.06
CA GLU A 98 3.72 -23.56 15.22
C GLU A 98 3.72 -22.03 15.40
N TYR A 99 4.63 -21.31 14.73
CA TYR A 99 4.66 -19.84 14.78
C TYR A 99 3.57 -19.20 13.92
N PHE A 100 2.89 -20.00 13.09
CA PHE A 100 1.77 -19.57 12.27
C PHE A 100 0.51 -20.29 12.73
N ARG A 101 -0.40 -19.55 13.37
CA ARG A 101 -1.72 -20.06 13.73
C ARG A 101 -2.62 -19.95 12.51
N GLU A 102 -3.03 -21.10 12.00
CA GLU A 102 -4.00 -21.18 10.91
C GLU A 102 -5.42 -20.95 11.43
N ASN A 103 -6.21 -20.23 10.65
CA ASN A 103 -7.64 -20.10 10.81
C ASN A 103 -8.29 -21.03 9.79
N LEU A 104 -8.79 -22.18 10.24
CA LEU A 104 -9.49 -23.18 9.43
C LEU A 104 -10.98 -23.17 9.82
N ASP A 105 -11.71 -22.19 9.32
CA ASP A 105 -13.12 -21.95 9.65
C ASP A 105 -14.08 -22.47 8.56
N GLY A 106 -13.57 -23.25 7.61
CA GLY A 106 -14.29 -23.77 6.46
C GLY A 106 -14.62 -22.73 5.39
N LYS A 107 -14.13 -21.48 5.53
CA LYS A 107 -14.43 -20.38 4.60
C LYS A 107 -13.27 -20.12 3.64
N PRO A 108 -13.56 -19.57 2.44
CA PRO A 108 -12.52 -19.19 1.50
C PRO A 108 -11.57 -18.14 2.09
N LYS A 109 -10.29 -18.30 1.76
CA LYS A 109 -9.20 -17.46 2.23
C LYS A 109 -8.78 -16.45 1.18
N ASN A 110 -8.43 -15.27 1.67
CA ASN A 110 -8.00 -14.13 0.89
C ASN A 110 -6.62 -13.68 1.40
N GLY A 111 -5.78 -13.26 0.48
CA GLY A 111 -4.45 -12.74 0.77
C GLY A 111 -4.10 -11.59 -0.17
N THR A 112 -3.58 -10.50 0.38
CA THR A 112 -3.11 -9.33 -0.36
C THR A 112 -1.74 -8.94 0.13
N GLY A 113 -0.75 -8.96 -0.76
CA GLY A 113 0.57 -8.38 -0.54
C GLY A 113 0.71 -7.08 -1.31
N THR A 114 1.20 -6.02 -0.68
CA THR A 114 1.59 -4.79 -1.35
C THR A 114 2.99 -4.37 -0.94
N ALA A 115 3.75 -3.82 -1.87
CA ALA A 115 5.03 -3.19 -1.63
C ALA A 115 5.10 -1.91 -2.46
N GLU A 116 5.53 -0.81 -1.86
CA GLU A 116 5.71 0.47 -2.54
C GLU A 116 7.03 1.09 -2.09
N ILE A 117 7.81 1.56 -3.06
CA ILE A 117 8.98 2.39 -2.84
C ILE A 117 8.78 3.72 -3.57
N ARG A 118 9.05 4.80 -2.87
CA ARG A 118 9.06 6.17 -3.37
C ARG A 118 10.51 6.60 -3.42
N GLY A 119 11.01 6.81 -4.62
CA GLY A 119 12.39 7.22 -4.85
C GLY A 119 12.58 8.73 -4.70
N PRO A 120 13.66 9.25 -5.30
CA PRO A 120 13.94 10.68 -5.28
C PRO A 120 12.72 11.50 -5.71
N GLY A 121 12.41 12.50 -4.90
CA GLY A 121 11.31 13.41 -5.14
C GLY A 121 11.60 14.76 -4.50
N LEU A 122 11.06 15.80 -5.12
CA LEU A 122 11.26 17.17 -4.72
C LEU A 122 9.93 17.90 -4.70
N LEU A 123 9.59 18.57 -3.60
CA LEU A 123 8.51 19.53 -3.52
C LEU A 123 9.09 20.91 -3.25
N VAL A 124 8.67 21.90 -4.05
CA VAL A 124 9.08 23.30 -3.93
C VAL A 124 7.86 24.20 -3.92
N ALA A 125 7.79 25.08 -2.93
CA ALA A 125 6.84 26.19 -2.94
C ALA A 125 7.37 27.29 -3.86
N LEU A 126 6.60 27.62 -4.90
CA LEU A 126 6.92 28.71 -5.84
C LEU A 126 6.50 30.08 -5.30
N GLY A 127 5.74 30.10 -4.20
CA GLY A 127 5.21 31.28 -3.53
C GLY A 127 4.23 30.86 -2.43
N PRO A 128 3.45 31.79 -1.86
CA PRO A 128 2.52 31.49 -0.77
C PRO A 128 1.35 30.58 -1.20
N LYS A 129 0.96 30.64 -2.48
CA LYS A 129 -0.23 29.93 -2.99
C LYS A 129 0.07 28.77 -3.92
N HIS A 130 1.31 28.65 -4.41
CA HIS A 130 1.66 27.74 -5.50
C HIS A 130 2.78 26.80 -5.09
N SER A 131 2.68 25.54 -5.48
CA SER A 131 3.70 24.53 -5.23
C SER A 131 3.79 23.55 -6.38
N ILE A 132 5.00 23.08 -6.64
CA ILE A 132 5.28 22.05 -7.63
C ILE A 132 5.99 20.88 -6.95
N ALA A 133 5.73 19.67 -7.42
CA ALA A 133 6.39 18.47 -6.94
C ALA A 133 6.76 17.54 -8.09
N LEU A 134 7.98 17.02 -8.06
CA LEU A 134 8.43 15.91 -8.90
C LEU A 134 8.54 14.68 -8.01
N THR A 135 7.91 13.57 -8.40
CA THR A 135 7.93 12.33 -7.62
C THR A 135 8.28 11.13 -8.48
N THR A 136 8.94 10.15 -7.86
CA THR A 136 9.18 8.84 -8.45
C THR A 136 8.64 7.76 -7.53
N ARG A 137 8.04 6.72 -8.11
CA ARG A 137 7.45 5.61 -7.35
C ARG A 137 7.52 4.31 -8.14
N ALA A 138 7.74 3.22 -7.44
CA ALA A 138 7.44 1.87 -7.91
C ALA A 138 6.55 1.17 -6.88
N ARG A 139 5.52 0.48 -7.35
CA ARG A 139 4.62 -0.31 -6.50
C ARG A 139 4.32 -1.66 -7.12
N ALA A 140 4.23 -2.68 -6.29
CA ALA A 140 3.77 -4.00 -6.66
C ALA A 140 2.63 -4.41 -5.71
N SER A 141 1.62 -5.08 -6.26
CA SER A 141 0.57 -5.71 -5.47
C SER A 141 0.20 -7.07 -6.05
N ALA A 142 -0.01 -8.04 -5.18
CA ALA A 142 -0.51 -9.36 -5.53
C ALA A 142 -1.68 -9.69 -4.60
N GLN A 143 -2.75 -10.24 -5.16
CA GLN A 143 -3.97 -10.56 -4.44
C GLN A 143 -4.45 -11.93 -4.87
N ALA A 144 -4.88 -12.73 -3.90
CA ALA A 144 -5.57 -13.99 -4.09
C ALA A 144 -6.89 -13.94 -3.33
N PHE A 145 -7.99 -14.27 -3.99
CA PHE A 145 -9.34 -14.29 -3.40
C PHE A 145 -9.99 -15.65 -3.61
N GLY A 146 -10.73 -16.13 -2.61
CA GLY A 146 -11.52 -17.34 -2.73
C GLY A 146 -10.72 -18.64 -2.68
N VAL A 147 -9.51 -18.63 -2.12
CA VAL A 147 -8.67 -19.83 -2.04
C VAL A 147 -9.27 -20.78 -1.01
N SER A 148 -9.54 -22.04 -1.38
CA SER A 148 -10.09 -23.01 -0.43
C SER A 148 -9.05 -23.42 0.63
N GLU A 149 -9.52 -23.79 1.82
CA GLU A 149 -8.65 -24.28 2.89
C GLU A 149 -7.94 -25.58 2.49
N ASN A 150 -8.62 -26.46 1.75
CA ASN A 150 -8.04 -27.69 1.23
C ASN A 150 -6.87 -27.41 0.29
N LEU A 151 -7.00 -26.42 -0.60
CA LEU A 151 -5.93 -26.00 -1.49
C LEU A 151 -4.74 -25.41 -0.73
N LEU A 152 -4.98 -24.58 0.27
CA LEU A 152 -3.90 -24.02 1.11
C LEU A 152 -3.18 -25.09 1.92
N SER A 153 -3.93 -26.03 2.48
CA SER A 153 -3.39 -27.14 3.27
C SER A 153 -2.53 -28.07 2.40
N LEU A 154 -2.95 -28.34 1.16
CA LEU A 154 -2.17 -29.12 0.20
C LEU A 154 -0.93 -28.38 -0.29
N VAL A 155 -1.00 -27.07 -0.54
CA VAL A 155 0.19 -26.29 -0.88
C VAL A 155 1.19 -26.32 0.27
N ARG A 156 0.74 -26.17 1.51
CA ARG A 156 1.64 -26.21 2.68
C ARG A 156 2.25 -27.60 2.88
N GLN A 157 1.42 -28.64 2.91
CA GLN A 157 1.86 -30.01 3.21
C GLN A 157 2.57 -30.68 2.03
N GLY A 158 2.25 -30.29 0.79
CA GLY A 158 2.87 -30.80 -0.43
C GLY A 158 4.34 -30.40 -0.62
N PHE A 159 4.82 -29.39 0.10
CA PHE A 159 6.26 -29.11 0.20
C PHE A 159 7.00 -30.09 1.12
N ASP A 160 6.30 -30.72 2.07
CA ASP A 160 6.88 -31.62 3.08
C ASP A 160 6.62 -33.12 2.77
N PHE A 161 5.53 -33.45 2.05
CA PHE A 161 5.11 -34.83 1.78
C PHE A 161 4.78 -35.06 0.29
N ALA A 162 5.65 -35.82 -0.40
CA ALA A 162 5.49 -36.19 -1.81
C ALA A 162 4.26 -37.07 -2.10
N THR A 163 3.64 -37.67 -1.08
CA THR A 163 2.43 -38.51 -1.19
C THR A 163 1.14 -37.70 -1.41
N LEU A 164 1.18 -36.38 -1.23
CA LEU A 164 0.05 -35.47 -1.50
C LEU A 164 0.10 -34.88 -2.92
N TRP A 165 1.13 -35.20 -3.70
CA TRP A 165 1.17 -34.88 -5.12
C TRP A 165 0.12 -35.77 -5.81
N ASN A 166 -0.76 -35.16 -6.61
CA ASN A 166 -1.87 -35.82 -7.34
C ASN A 166 -3.22 -35.96 -6.60
N ILE A 167 -3.48 -35.19 -5.54
CA ILE A 167 -4.86 -35.01 -5.03
C ILE A 167 -5.58 -34.00 -5.93
N ALA A 168 -6.51 -34.47 -6.74
CA ALA A 168 -7.34 -33.62 -7.59
C ALA A 168 -8.22 -32.72 -6.73
N ASN A 169 -7.97 -31.42 -6.79
CA ASN A 169 -8.69 -30.41 -6.03
C ASN A 169 -9.82 -29.87 -6.90
N VAL A 170 -10.95 -30.58 -6.92
CA VAL A 170 -12.11 -30.32 -7.80
C VAL A 170 -12.93 -29.15 -7.23
N ASP A 171 -13.48 -28.29 -8.10
CA ASP A 171 -14.33 -27.12 -7.76
C ASP A 171 -13.70 -25.94 -7.01
N ASN A 172 -12.39 -25.72 -7.16
CA ASN A 172 -11.74 -24.53 -6.61
C ASN A 172 -12.06 -23.26 -7.41
N LYS A 173 -12.85 -22.36 -6.83
CA LYS A 173 -13.19 -21.04 -7.38
C LYS A 173 -12.35 -19.95 -6.73
N PHE A 174 -11.11 -19.79 -7.18
CA PHE A 174 -10.22 -18.72 -6.71
C PHE A 174 -9.83 -17.78 -7.85
N SER A 175 -9.40 -16.57 -7.49
CA SER A 175 -8.86 -15.57 -8.40
C SER A 175 -7.52 -15.07 -7.89
N ILE A 176 -6.56 -14.90 -8.79
CA ILE A 176 -5.26 -14.29 -8.49
C ILE A 176 -5.07 -13.10 -9.44
N ASN A 177 -4.67 -11.97 -8.88
CA ASN A 177 -4.35 -10.78 -9.63
C ASN A 177 -3.02 -10.21 -9.13
N GLY A 178 -2.15 -9.81 -10.06
CA GLY A 178 -0.89 -9.16 -9.76
C GLY A 178 -0.73 -7.90 -10.61
N ASN A 179 -0.18 -6.84 -10.02
CA ASN A 179 0.19 -5.65 -10.76
C ASN A 179 1.52 -5.10 -10.29
N ILE A 180 2.26 -4.52 -11.22
CA ILE A 180 3.49 -3.78 -10.96
C ILE A 180 3.40 -2.48 -11.76
N TYR A 181 3.71 -1.36 -11.11
CA TYR A 181 3.65 -0.03 -11.72
C TYR A 181 4.88 0.77 -11.31
N GLY A 182 5.55 1.38 -12.27
CA GLY A 182 6.48 2.49 -12.06
C GLY A 182 5.80 3.78 -12.46
N GLU A 183 6.12 4.89 -11.80
CA GLU A 183 5.72 6.21 -12.28
C GLU A 183 6.75 7.29 -11.94
N VAL A 184 6.92 8.22 -12.89
CA VAL A 184 7.48 9.55 -12.66
C VAL A 184 6.36 10.55 -12.84
N ALA A 185 6.15 11.43 -11.87
CA ALA A 185 5.02 12.36 -11.88
C ALA A 185 5.45 13.80 -11.58
N LEU A 186 4.87 14.73 -12.32
CA LEU A 186 4.96 16.16 -12.05
C LEU A 186 3.59 16.65 -11.56
N THR A 187 3.56 17.24 -10.39
CA THR A 187 2.34 17.75 -9.75
C THR A 187 2.46 19.25 -9.55
N TYR A 188 1.38 19.95 -9.83
CA TYR A 188 1.22 21.35 -9.50
C TYR A 188 -0.03 21.54 -8.64
N GLY A 189 0.09 22.30 -7.56
CA GLY A 189 -0.99 22.62 -6.63
C GLY A 189 -1.08 24.11 -6.38
N ALA A 190 -2.30 24.62 -6.30
CA ALA A 190 -2.57 26.02 -6.02
C ALA A 190 -3.73 26.23 -5.02
N THR A 191 -3.58 27.22 -4.14
CA THR A 191 -4.68 27.79 -3.35
C THR A 191 -5.40 28.81 -4.21
N MET A 192 -6.64 28.51 -4.61
CA MET A 192 -7.45 29.34 -5.50
C MET A 192 -8.21 30.41 -4.73
N ILE A 193 -8.82 30.04 -3.60
CA ILE A 193 -9.62 30.93 -2.75
C ILE A 193 -9.12 30.81 -1.33
N GLU A 194 -8.96 31.96 -0.68
CA GLU A 194 -8.60 32.08 0.72
C GLU A 194 -9.45 33.20 1.32
N ALA A 195 -10.53 32.82 2.00
CA ALA A 195 -11.52 33.73 2.56
C ALA A 195 -11.75 33.39 4.04
N GLY A 196 -10.88 33.93 4.90
CA GLY A 196 -10.91 33.69 6.34
C GLY A 196 -10.74 32.18 6.66
N PRO A 197 -11.73 31.52 7.30
CA PRO A 197 -11.62 30.10 7.66
C PRO A 197 -11.79 29.15 6.46
N HIS A 198 -12.17 29.65 5.29
CA HIS A 198 -12.42 28.82 4.12
C HIS A 198 -11.27 28.91 3.12
N THR A 199 -10.77 27.75 2.70
CA THR A 199 -9.72 27.64 1.69
C THR A 199 -10.11 26.64 0.62
N LEU A 200 -10.06 27.05 -0.63
CA LEU A 200 -10.22 26.17 -1.79
C LEU A 200 -8.85 25.95 -2.44
N LYS A 201 -8.46 24.68 -2.56
CA LYS A 201 -7.23 24.25 -3.20
C LYS A 201 -7.55 23.33 -4.37
N GLY A 202 -6.77 23.44 -5.44
CA GLY A 202 -6.80 22.50 -6.55
C GLY A 202 -5.40 22.06 -6.93
N GLY A 203 -5.30 20.92 -7.59
CA GLY A 203 -4.03 20.41 -8.07
C GLY A 203 -4.20 19.45 -9.24
N ILE A 204 -3.17 19.37 -10.06
CA ILE A 204 -3.10 18.50 -11.23
C ILE A 204 -1.78 17.72 -11.19
N THR A 205 -1.84 16.46 -11.62
CA THR A 205 -0.66 15.60 -11.73
C THR A 205 -0.59 15.02 -13.13
N ALA A 206 0.54 15.26 -13.81
CA ALA A 206 0.91 14.56 -15.03
C ALA A 206 1.79 13.36 -14.66
N LYS A 207 1.47 12.17 -15.17
CA LYS A 207 2.19 10.92 -14.87
C LYS A 207 2.73 10.29 -16.14
N LYS A 208 3.95 9.78 -16.05
CA LYS A 208 4.53 8.85 -17.01
C LYS A 208 4.68 7.49 -16.32
N LEU A 209 3.96 6.49 -16.83
CA LEU A 209 4.01 5.09 -16.38
C LEU A 209 5.12 4.32 -17.09
#